data_AF-A0AAP0K966-F1
#
_entry.id   AF-A0AAP0K966-F1
#
_cell.length_a   1.000
_cell.length_b   1.000
_cell.length_c   1.000
_cell.angle_alpha   90.00
_cell.angle_beta   90.00
_cell.angle_gamma   90.00
#
_symmetry.space_group_name_H-M   'P 1'
#
loop_
_entity.id
_entity.type
_entity.pdbx_description
1 polymer ?
#
loop_
_entity_poly.entity_id
_entity_poly.type
_entity_poly.pdbx_seq_one_letter_code
_entity_poly.pdbx_strand_id
1 'polypeptide(L)' 'MPVLLEVEPPSPLRYIIGAAIMMAGVVLPVGYMMFRNKRVPSSSSYAKHT' A
#
# COMPACT_ATOMS: atom_id res chain seq x y z
N MET A 1 12.86 -38.27 -12.02
CA MET A 1 12.01 -37.59 -13.01
C MET A 1 11.45 -36.33 -12.34
N PRO A 2 11.95 -35.13 -12.61
CA PRO A 2 11.30 -33.93 -12.09
C PRO A 2 9.99 -33.73 -12.86
N VAL A 3 8.89 -33.74 -12.13
CA VAL A 3 7.58 -33.35 -12.65
C VAL A 3 7.71 -31.87 -13.01
N LEU A 4 7.91 -31.58 -14.30
CA LEU A 4 7.77 -30.24 -14.84
C LEU A 4 6.31 -29.87 -14.66
N LEU A 5 6.00 -29.25 -13.53
CA LEU A 5 4.71 -28.62 -13.32
C LEU A 5 4.51 -27.70 -14.51
N GLU A 6 3.56 -28.05 -15.38
CA GLU A 6 3.05 -27.18 -16.43
C GLU A 6 2.51 -25.94 -15.73
N VAL A 7 3.38 -24.96 -15.51
CA VAL A 7 2.99 -23.66 -14.97
C VAL A 7 2.23 -23.00 -16.11
N GLU A 8 0.92 -23.23 -16.11
CA GLU A 8 -0.06 -22.48 -16.91
C GLU A 8 0.37 -21.00 -16.87
N PRO A 9 0.46 -20.33 -18.03
CA PRO A 9 1.01 -18.99 -18.12
C PRO A 9 0.32 -18.12 -17.07
N PRO A 10 1.07 -17.44 -16.17
CA PRO A 10 0.50 -16.78 -15.02
C PRO A 10 -0.63 -15.85 -15.48
N SER A 11 -1.86 -16.24 -15.13
CA SER A 11 -3.02 -15.62 -15.75
C SER A 11 -3.05 -14.13 -15.43
N PRO A 12 -3.49 -13.27 -16.37
CA PRO A 12 -3.60 -11.83 -16.14
C PRO A 12 -4.37 -11.48 -14.85
N LEU A 13 -5.34 -12.32 -14.48
CA LEU A 13 -6.08 -12.21 -13.23
C LEU A 13 -5.18 -12.26 -11.99
N ARG A 14 -4.15 -13.12 -11.96
CA ARG A 14 -3.20 -13.18 -10.83
C ARG A 14 -2.43 -11.86 -10.67
N TYR A 15 -2.06 -11.23 -11.78
CA TYR A 15 -1.40 -9.92 -11.75
C TYR A 15 -2.35 -8.80 -11.31
N ILE A 16 -3.61 -8.82 -11.74
CA ILE A 16 -4.63 -7.85 -11.31
C ILE A 16 -4.89 -7.99 -9.81
N ILE A 17 -5.02 -9.22 -9.31
CA ILE A 17 -5.21 -9.49 -7.88
C ILE A 17 -3.99 -9.04 -7.08
N GLY A 18 -2.77 -9.37 -7.53
CA GLY A 18 -1.53 -8.93 -6.87
C GLY A 18 -1.39 -7.41 -6.86
N ALA A 19 -1.70 -6.74 -7.97
CA ALA A 19 -1.71 -5.29 -8.08
C ALA A 19 -2.74 -4.66 -7.13
N ALA A 20 -3.95 -5.23 -7.07
CA ALA A 20 -4.99 -4.77 -6.16
C ALA A 20 -4.56 -4.89 -4.69
N ILE A 21 -3.90 -5.99 -4.31
CA ILE A 21 -3.38 -6.19 -2.95
C ILE A 21 -2.28 -5.20 -2.61
N MET A 22 -1.30 -4.98 -3.52
CA MET A 22 -0.24 -4.00 -3.31
C MET A 22 -0.79 -2.58 -3.17
N MET A 23 -1.75 -2.21 -4.03
CA MET A 23 -2.40 -0.92 -3.95
C MET A 23 -3.23 -0.78 -2.67
N ALA A 24 -4.04 -1.78 -2.30
CA ALA A 24 -4.81 -1.74 -1.06
C ALA A 24 -3.89 -1.59 0.17
N GLY A 25 -2.77 -2.32 0.21
CA GLY A 25 -1.79 -2.26 1.30
C GLY A 25 -1.10 -0.91 1.48
N VAL A 26 -1.04 -0.06 0.44
CA VAL A 26 -0.45 1.29 0.51
C VAL A 26 -1.54 2.37 0.60
N VAL A 27 -2.59 2.27 -0.21
CA VAL A 27 -3.67 3.25 -0.32
C VAL A 27 -4.54 3.27 0.94
N LEU A 28 -4.83 2.13 1.59
CA LEU A 28 -5.55 2.14 2.87
C LEU A 28 -4.75 2.88 3.96
N PRO A 29 -3.47 2.56 4.22
CA PRO A 29 -2.67 3.33 5.18
C PRO A 29 -2.52 4.80 4.82
N VAL A 30 -2.20 5.15 3.56
CA VAL A 30 -2.01 6.54 3.12
C VAL A 30 -3.32 7.31 3.17
N GLY A 31 -4.40 6.75 2.62
CA GLY A 31 -5.74 7.35 2.67
C GLY A 31 -6.22 7.52 4.10
N TYR A 32 -5.99 6.50 4.95
CA TYR A 32 -6.24 6.63 6.38
C TYR A 32 -5.37 7.77 6.93
N MET A 33 -4.04 7.80 6.70
CA MET A 33 -3.10 8.86 7.15
C MET A 33 -3.62 10.23 6.79
N MET A 34 -3.97 10.46 5.53
CA MET A 34 -4.49 11.74 5.04
C MET A 34 -5.87 12.08 5.65
N PHE A 35 -6.74 11.10 5.87
CA PHE A 35 -8.05 11.31 6.49
C PHE A 35 -7.95 11.60 8.00
N ARG A 36 -7.13 10.86 8.75
CA ARG A 36 -6.93 11.13 10.19
C ARG A 36 -6.04 12.34 10.45
N ASN A 37 -5.06 12.62 9.59
CA ASN A 37 -4.16 13.77 9.71
C ASN A 37 -4.82 15.09 9.32
N LYS A 38 -6.03 15.08 8.72
CA LYS A 38 -6.84 16.29 8.53
C LYS A 38 -7.52 16.80 9.83
N ARG A 39 -7.47 16.07 10.95
CA ARG A 39 -7.86 16.57 12.27
C ARG A 39 -6.64 17.06 13.04
N VAL A 40 -6.13 18.21 12.61
CA VAL A 40 -4.98 18.96 13.18
C VAL A 40 -3.64 18.53 12.55
N PRO A 41 -2.97 19.39 11.76
CA PRO A 41 -1.56 19.19 11.50
C PRO A 41 -0.88 19.24 12.87
N SER A 42 -0.18 18.19 13.27
CA SER A 42 0.91 18.37 14.22
C SER A 42 2.00 19.17 13.51
N SER A 43 1.74 20.46 13.29
CA SER A 43 2.79 21.46 13.41
C SER A 43 3.27 21.29 14.85
N SER A 44 4.31 20.46 15.04
CA SER A 44 5.14 20.58 16.22
C SER A 44 5.40 22.06 16.37
N SER A 45 4.94 22.65 17.46
CA SER A 45 5.37 23.96 17.90
C SER A 45 6.88 23.86 18.05
N TYR A 46 7.62 24.07 16.96
CA TYR A 46 9.07 24.09 17.00
C TYR A 46 9.38 25.31 17.83
N ALA A 47 9.84 25.01 19.05
CA ALA A 47 9.89 25.89 20.18
C ALA A 47 10.46 27.25 19.80
N LYS A 48 9.78 28.29 20.30
CA LYS A 48 10.23 29.67 20.33
C LYS A 48 11.73 29.72 20.65
N HIS A 49 12.51 30.23 19.72
CA HIS A 49 13.90 30.61 19.95
C HIS A 49 13.97 32.14 20.00
N THR A 50 13.75 32.70 21.19
CA THR A 50 14.12 34.06 21.61
C THR A 50 14.06 34.12 23.13
#